data_AF-A0A7W1CYR2-F1
#
_entry.id   AF-A0A7W1CYR2-F1
#
_cell.length_a   1.000
_cell.length_b   1.000
_cell.length_c   1.000
_cell.angle_alpha   90.00
_cell.angle_beta   90.00
_cell.angle_gamma   90.00
#
_symmetry.space_group_name_H-M   'P 1'
#
loop_
_entity.id
_entity.type
_entity.pdbx_description
1 polymer ?
#
loop_
_entity_poly.entity_id
_entity_poly.type
_entity_poly.pdbx_seq_one_letter_code
_entity_poly.pdbx_strand_id
1 'polypeptide(L)'
;MHAGVMTFRVAPGKTEEAVLIYLGSVVPKMREQRGFRGGLVLSNPEVDEGYTITLWETEDDAEAYESSGVYREQVAKFGNLLAEPPNRRIYEVSMQM
;
A
#
# COMPACT_ATOMS: atom_id res chain seq x y z
N MET A 1 -10.65 -14.18 2.47
CA MET A 1 -9.73 -13.25 1.79
C MET A 1 -9.92 -11.87 2.38
N HIS A 2 -8.84 -11.12 2.54
CA HIS A 2 -8.85 -9.83 3.21
C HIS A 2 -8.14 -8.78 2.35
N ALA A 3 -8.50 -7.52 2.56
CA ALA A 3 -7.91 -6.38 1.89
C ALA A 3 -7.28 -5.43 2.90
N GLY A 4 -5.98 -5.18 2.77
CA GLY A 4 -5.33 -4.05 3.41
C GLY A 4 -5.51 -2.82 2.53
N VAL A 5 -6.31 -1.87 3.00
CA VAL A 5 -6.58 -0.59 2.31
C VAL A 5 -5.86 0.52 3.06
N MET A 6 -5.07 1.29 2.32
CA MET A 6 -4.31 2.41 2.86
C MET A 6 -4.60 3.66 2.05
N THR A 7 -5.00 4.73 2.74
CA THR A 7 -5.13 6.06 2.13
C THR A 7 -3.86 6.85 2.39
N PHE A 8 -3.40 7.57 1.37
CA PHE A 8 -2.23 8.43 1.45
C PHE A 8 -2.46 9.71 0.67
N ARG A 9 -1.83 10.80 1.12
CA ARG A 9 -1.72 12.03 0.32
C ARG A 9 -0.29 12.24 -0.11
N VAL A 10 -0.09 12.52 -1.40
CA VAL A 10 1.22 12.77 -1.99
C VAL A 10 1.44 14.29 -2.03
N ALA A 11 2.66 14.76 -1.84
CA ALA A 11 2.96 16.18 -2.03
C ALA A 11 2.71 16.60 -3.50
N PRO A 12 2.28 17.84 -3.76
CA PRO A 12 2.02 18.32 -5.11
C PRO A 12 3.19 18.08 -6.07
N GLY A 13 2.90 17.50 -7.24
CA GLY A 13 3.91 17.20 -8.26
C GLY A 13 4.83 16.02 -7.94
N LYS A 14 4.56 15.23 -6.88
CA LYS A 14 5.38 14.07 -6.48
C LYS A 14 4.78 12.70 -6.84
N THR A 15 3.64 12.66 -7.50
CA THR A 15 2.93 11.41 -7.84
C THR A 15 3.78 10.47 -8.68
N GLU A 16 4.48 10.96 -9.71
CA GLU A 16 5.32 10.11 -10.58
C GLU A 16 6.49 9.48 -9.80
N GLU A 17 7.15 10.26 -8.94
CA GLU A 17 8.22 9.78 -8.06
C GLU A 17 7.71 8.68 -7.11
N ALA A 18 6.53 8.87 -6.52
CA ALA A 18 5.90 7.88 -5.66
C ALA A 18 5.58 6.58 -6.42
N VAL A 19 5.09 6.67 -7.67
CA VAL A 19 4.82 5.50 -8.52
C VAL A 19 6.11 4.72 -8.81
N LEU A 20 7.21 5.41 -9.12
CA LEU A 20 8.50 4.77 -9.39
C LEU A 20 9.04 4.01 -8.18
N ILE A 21 8.95 4.60 -6.98
CA ILE A 21 9.31 3.91 -5.72
C ILE A 21 8.45 2.66 -5.53
N TYR A 22 7.15 2.76 -5.80
CA TYR A 22 6.22 1.64 -5.66
C TYR A 22 6.61 0.47 -6.57
N LEU A 23 6.84 0.75 -7.85
CA LEU A 23 7.21 -0.26 -8.85
C LEU A 23 8.58 -0.88 -8.58
N GLY A 24 9.58 -0.06 -8.23
CA GLY A 24 10.96 -0.51 -8.07
C GLY A 24 11.24 -1.20 -6.73
N SER A 25 10.51 -0.86 -5.68
CA SER A 25 10.81 -1.33 -4.31
C SER A 25 9.67 -2.08 -3.65
N VAL A 26 8.46 -1.52 -3.68
CA VAL A 26 7.33 -2.07 -2.91
C VAL A 26 6.81 -3.36 -3.56
N VAL A 27 6.56 -3.35 -4.87
CA VAL A 27 5.98 -4.50 -5.58
C VAL A 27 6.82 -5.78 -5.44
N PRO A 28 8.16 -5.76 -5.63
CA PRO A 28 8.97 -6.96 -5.43
C PRO A 28 8.85 -7.52 -4.00
N LYS A 29 8.91 -6.66 -2.99
CA LYS A 29 8.83 -7.06 -1.59
C LYS A 29 7.45 -7.60 -1.21
N MET A 30 6.38 -6.99 -1.72
CA MET A 30 5.01 -7.47 -1.54
C MET A 30 4.81 -8.88 -2.09
N ARG A 31 5.37 -9.17 -3.28
CA ARG A 31 5.28 -10.50 -3.91
C ARG A 31 5.99 -11.59 -3.13
N GLU A 32 6.96 -11.24 -2.29
CA GLU A 32 7.64 -12.18 -1.39
C GLU A 32 6.82 -12.47 -0.11
N GLN A 33 5.78 -11.68 0.19
CA GLN A 33 5.02 -11.85 1.41
C GLN A 33 4.09 -13.06 1.34
N ARG A 34 4.06 -13.82 2.43
CA ARG A 34 3.13 -14.93 2.59
C ARG A 34 1.69 -14.43 2.46
N GLY A 35 0.89 -15.17 1.71
CA GLY A 35 -0.54 -14.90 1.55
C GLY A 35 -0.88 -13.72 0.62
N PHE A 36 0.10 -13.01 0.06
CA PHE A 36 -0.17 -11.92 -0.88
C PHE A 36 -0.80 -12.43 -2.18
N ARG A 37 -1.95 -11.86 -2.56
CA ARG A 37 -2.74 -12.24 -3.74
C ARG A 37 -2.76 -11.20 -4.85
N GLY A 38 -2.31 -9.97 -4.57
CA GLY A 38 -2.25 -8.90 -5.55
C GLY A 38 -2.51 -7.54 -4.92
N GLY A 39 -2.48 -6.49 -5.74
CA GLY A 39 -2.79 -5.15 -5.25
C GLY A 39 -3.08 -4.15 -6.36
N LEU A 40 -3.70 -3.05 -5.94
CA LEU A 40 -4.05 -1.90 -6.76
C LEU A 40 -3.44 -0.66 -6.11
N VAL A 41 -2.93 0.23 -6.94
CA VAL A 41 -2.57 1.59 -6.54
C VAL A 41 -3.44 2.53 -7.35
N LEU A 42 -4.16 3.38 -6.66
CA LEU A 42 -5.07 4.37 -7.22
C LEU A 42 -4.52 5.74 -6.83
N SER A 43 -4.52 6.68 -7.76
CA SER A 43 -4.09 8.06 -7.51
C SER A 43 -5.04 9.02 -8.20
N ASN A 44 -5.48 10.04 -7.46
CA ASN A 44 -6.17 11.20 -7.99
C ASN A 44 -5.26 12.44 -7.86
N PRO A 45 -4.58 12.85 -8.94
CA PRO A 45 -3.67 14.00 -8.91
C PRO A 45 -4.40 15.35 -8.76
N GLU A 46 -5.72 15.43 -8.95
CA GLU A 46 -6.46 16.69 -8.79
C GLU A 46 -6.61 17.11 -7.32
N VAL A 47 -6.59 16.12 -6.41
CA VAL A 47 -6.74 16.31 -4.96
C VAL A 47 -5.58 15.72 -4.16
N ASP A 48 -4.50 15.35 -4.85
CA ASP A 48 -3.27 14.80 -4.28
C ASP A 48 -3.50 13.56 -3.36
N GLU A 49 -4.56 12.80 -3.62
CA GLU A 49 -4.98 11.65 -2.82
C GLU A 49 -4.74 10.34 -3.55
N GLY A 50 -4.41 9.29 -2.82
CA GLY A 50 -4.28 7.95 -3.36
C GLY A 50 -4.68 6.86 -2.39
N TYR A 51 -4.91 5.68 -2.95
CA TYR A 51 -5.24 4.47 -2.23
C TYR A 51 -4.31 3.35 -2.67
N THR A 52 -3.84 2.55 -1.71
CA THR A 52 -3.32 1.21 -2.02
C THR A 52 -4.29 0.18 -1.47
N ILE A 53 -4.63 -0.80 -2.29
CA ILE A 53 -5.43 -1.95 -1.90
C ILE A 53 -4.55 -3.18 -2.10
N THR A 54 -4.34 -3.96 -1.07
CA THR A 54 -3.53 -5.19 -1.11
C THR A 54 -4.43 -6.35 -0.70
N LEU A 55 -4.43 -7.42 -1.50
CA LEU A 55 -5.27 -8.60 -1.28
C LEU A 55 -4.45 -9.70 -0.62
N TRP A 56 -5.04 -10.36 0.36
CA TRP A 56 -4.41 -11.35 1.22
C TRP A 56 -5.30 -12.57 1.42
N GLU A 57 -4.68 -13.75 1.51
CA GLU A 57 -5.39 -15.00 1.74
C GLU A 57 -6.21 -14.96 3.05
N THR A 58 -5.55 -14.61 4.15
CA THR A 58 -6.12 -14.53 5.49
C THR A 58 -5.92 -13.14 6.11
N GLU A 59 -6.63 -12.86 7.21
CA GLU A 59 -6.45 -11.64 8.00
C GLU A 59 -5.06 -11.65 8.64
N ASP A 60 -4.67 -12.78 9.25
CA ASP A 60 -3.35 -13.00 9.84
C ASP A 60 -2.19 -12.69 8.86
N ASP A 61 -2.31 -13.09 7.59
CA ASP A 61 -1.28 -12.77 6.58
C ASP A 61 -1.17 -11.24 6.35
N ALA A 62 -2.31 -10.52 6.36
CA ALA A 62 -2.35 -9.07 6.20
C ALA A 62 -1.83 -8.30 7.43
N GLU A 63 -2.13 -8.81 8.64
CA GLU A 63 -1.64 -8.27 9.91
C GLU A 63 -0.15 -8.54 10.13
N ALA A 64 0.31 -9.75 9.78
CA ALA A 64 1.71 -10.11 9.84
C ALA A 64 2.55 -9.21 8.94
N TYR A 65 2.06 -8.86 7.74
CA TYR A 65 2.73 -7.87 6.89
C TYR A 65 2.77 -6.49 7.54
N GLU A 66 1.67 -5.99 8.11
CA GLU A 66 1.62 -4.65 8.71
C GLU A 66 2.52 -4.51 9.94
N SER A 67 2.55 -5.55 10.78
CA SER A 67 3.44 -5.62 11.94
C SER A 67 4.89 -5.96 11.56
N SER A 68 5.18 -6.28 10.30
CA SER A 68 6.53 -6.61 9.84
C SER A 68 7.44 -5.39 9.72
N GLY A 69 8.75 -5.63 9.78
CA GLY A 69 9.74 -4.62 9.41
C GLY A 69 9.67 -4.20 7.93
N VAL A 70 9.12 -5.05 7.06
CA VAL A 70 9.03 -4.79 5.60
C VAL A 70 8.09 -3.63 5.33
N TYR A 71 6.91 -3.61 5.96
CA TYR A 71 5.96 -2.51 5.82
C TYR A 71 6.59 -1.18 6.26
N ARG A 72 7.20 -1.15 7.45
CA ARG A 72 7.86 0.05 7.97
C ARG A 72 9.00 0.53 7.06
N GLU A 73 9.81 -0.39 6.54
CA GLU A 73 10.90 -0.07 5.61
C GLU A 73 10.35 0.51 4.30
N GLN A 74 9.26 -0.06 3.75
CA GLN A 74 8.67 0.45 2.51
C GLN A 74 8.05 1.83 2.72
N VAL A 75 7.29 2.05 3.80
CA VAL A 75 6.71 3.36 4.12
C VAL A 75 7.80 4.43 4.30
N ALA A 76 8.92 4.08 4.94
CA ALA A 76 10.04 5.01 5.14
C ALA A 76 10.64 5.52 3.82
N LYS A 77 10.58 4.75 2.73
CA LYS A 77 11.08 5.17 1.40
C LYS A 77 10.25 6.30 0.80
N PHE A 78 9.00 6.45 1.22
CA PHE A 78 8.16 7.56 0.78
C PHE A 78 8.44 8.85 1.57
N GLY A 79 9.19 8.80 2.67
CA GLY A 79 9.77 9.96 3.37
C GLY A 79 8.88 11.22 3.36
N ASN A 80 9.39 12.28 2.73
CA ASN A 80 8.71 13.58 2.61
C ASN A 80 7.75 13.67 1.41
N LEU A 81 7.57 12.60 0.64
CA LEU A 81 6.59 12.54 -0.45
C LEU A 81 5.16 12.40 0.07
N LEU A 82 5.00 11.88 1.29
CA LEU A 82 3.69 11.83 1.95
C LEU A 82 3.44 13.12 2.73
N ALA A 83 2.30 13.74 2.49
CA ALA A 83 1.87 14.94 3.20
C ALA A 83 1.46 14.64 4.65
N GLU A 84 1.02 13.40 4.91
CA GLU A 84 0.59 12.92 6.22
C GLU A 84 0.89 11.42 6.38
N PRO A 85 1.02 10.92 7.62
CA PRO A 85 1.17 9.48 7.85
C PRO A 85 -0.01 8.71 7.24
N PRO A 86 0.25 7.63 6.48
CA PRO A 86 -0.82 6.90 5.84
C PRO A 86 -1.66 6.13 6.87
N ASN A 87 -2.97 6.09 6.67
CA ASN A 87 -3.87 5.27 7.49
C ASN A 87 -4.16 3.97 6.77
N ARG A 88 -3.76 2.83 7.36
CA ARG A 88 -4.08 1.49 6.86
C ARG A 88 -5.17 0.85 7.72
N ARG A 89 -6.06 0.11 7.06
CA ARG A 89 -7.13 -0.68 7.67
C ARG A 89 -7.26 -2.01 6.94
N ILE A 90 -7.67 -3.05 7.66
CA ILE A 90 -7.93 -4.38 7.11
C ILE A 90 -9.44 -4.58 7.01
N TYR A 91 -9.86 -5.17 5.90
CA TYR A 91 -11.26 -5.46 5.58
C TYR A 91 -11.42 -6.90 5.15
N GLU A 92 -12.55 -7.52 5.49
CA GLU A 92 -13.00 -8.75 4.83
C GLU A 92 -13.43 -8.42 3.40
N VAL A 93 -12.98 -9.21 2.42
CA VAL A 93 -13.42 -9.03 1.03
C VAL A 93 -14.69 -9.85 0.80
N SER A 94 -15.84 -9.16 0.74
CA SER A 94 -17.13 -9.80 0.49
C SER A 94 -17.32 -10.26 -0.96
N MET A 95 -16.67 -9.60 -1.92
CA MET A 95 -16.76 -9.94 -3.36
C MET A 95 -15.52 -9.44 -4.13
N GLN A 96 -14.99 -10.28 -5.02
CA GLN A 96 -13.98 -9.93 -6.02
C GLN A 96 -14.38 -10.61 -7.35
N MET A 97 -14.36 -9.87 -8.46
CA MET A 97 -14.64 -10.36 -9.82
C MET A 97 -13.37 -10.62 -10.61
#